data_AF-Q7NRC4-F1
#
_entry.id   AF-Q7NRC4-F1
#
_cell.length_a   1.000
_cell.length_b   1.000
_cell.length_c   1.000
_cell.angle_alpha   90.00
_cell.angle_beta   90.00
_cell.angle_gamma   90.00
#
_symmetry.space_group_name_H-M   'P 1'
#
loop_
_entity.id
_entity.type
_entity.pdbx_description
1 polymer ?
#
loop_
_entity_poly.entity_id
_entity_poly.type
_entity_poly.pdbx_seq_one_letter_code
_entity_poly.pdbx_strand_id
1 'polypeptide(L)'
;MKPFRLEDHFRPIPDDPEGGLYLSAAATIWLAYDALFDMEDGSEQGRANARELIRACMAVFRAARFPKVGYLETWLDRPGADVCRVLPVLAEACDAVDSMRLMESMNRAMRDDDSAT
;
A
#
# COMPACT_ATOMS: atom_id res chain seq x y z
N MET A 1 15.17 20.39 0.37
CA MET A 1 14.62 19.08 -0.03
C MET A 1 13.32 19.32 -0.78
N LYS A 2 13.07 18.57 -1.85
CA LYS A 2 11.82 18.69 -2.62
C LYS A 2 10.70 17.98 -1.84
N PRO A 3 9.45 18.50 -1.81
CA PRO A 3 8.36 17.86 -1.08
C PRO A 3 8.11 16.44 -1.60
N PHE A 4 7.91 15.48 -0.70
CA PHE A 4 7.48 14.13 -1.06
C PHE A 4 6.10 14.20 -1.71
N ARG A 5 5.97 13.72 -2.95
CA ARG A 5 4.71 13.61 -3.67
C ARG A 5 4.50 12.17 -4.09
N LEU A 6 3.48 11.52 -3.53
CA LEU A 6 3.13 10.13 -3.83
C LEU A 6 3.00 9.88 -5.35
N GLU A 7 2.47 10.87 -6.08
CA GLU A 7 2.26 10.85 -7.54
C GLU A 7 3.52 10.52 -8.36
N ASP A 8 4.71 10.90 -7.88
CA ASP A 8 5.96 10.69 -8.60
C ASP A 8 6.45 9.23 -8.52
N HIS A 9 5.95 8.44 -7.56
CA HIS A 9 6.26 7.01 -7.39
C HIS A 9 5.36 6.08 -8.21
N PHE A 10 4.28 6.61 -8.81
CA PHE A 10 3.33 5.84 -9.63
C PHE A 10 3.55 6.01 -11.14
N ARG A 11 4.65 6.62 -11.57
CA ARG A 11 4.92 6.73 -13.01
C ARG A 11 5.23 5.35 -13.57
N PRO A 12 4.48 4.87 -14.59
CA PRO A 12 4.78 3.60 -15.23
C PRO A 12 6.20 3.61 -15.78
N ILE A 13 6.91 2.49 -15.65
CA ILE A 13 8.19 2.29 -16.31
C ILE A 13 7.89 2.26 -17.82
N PRO A 14 8.53 3.10 -18.66
CA PRO A 14 8.13 3.29 -20.05
C PRO A 14 8.04 1.99 -20.88
N ASP A 15 8.87 1.01 -20.54
CA ASP A 15 8.95 -0.29 -21.22
C ASP A 15 8.25 -1.43 -20.45
N ASP A 16 7.69 -1.15 -19.26
CA ASP A 16 6.98 -2.11 -18.41
C ASP A 16 5.92 -1.39 -17.54
N PRO A 17 4.82 -0.93 -18.15
CA PRO A 17 3.81 -0.15 -17.45
C PRO A 17 3.08 -0.99 -16.38
N GLU A 18 2.94 -2.29 -16.58
CA GLU A 18 2.32 -3.21 -15.63
C GLU A 18 3.26 -3.51 -14.46
N GLY A 19 4.52 -3.88 -14.70
CA GLY A 19 5.52 -4.08 -13.64
C GLY A 19 5.82 -2.84 -12.80
N GLY A 20 5.81 -1.66 -13.43
CA GLY A 20 5.89 -0.37 -12.73
C GLY A 20 4.71 -0.14 -11.78
N LEU A 21 3.50 -0.51 -12.20
CA LEU A 21 2.30 -0.41 -11.35
C LEU A 21 2.36 -1.37 -10.17
N TYR A 22 2.76 -2.63 -10.35
CA TYR A 22 2.82 -3.61 -9.26
C TYR A 22 3.86 -3.25 -8.20
N LEU A 23 5.05 -2.82 -8.63
CA LEU A 23 6.09 -2.34 -7.71
C LEU A 23 5.64 -1.06 -7.00
N SER A 24 4.93 -0.16 -7.69
CA SER A 24 4.40 1.06 -7.07
C SER A 24 3.31 0.77 -6.02
N ALA A 25 2.42 -0.21 -6.25
CA ALA A 25 1.40 -0.60 -5.29
C ALA A 25 2.00 -1.27 -4.05
N ALA A 26 2.92 -2.21 -4.24
CA ALA A 26 3.63 -2.87 -3.14
C ALA A 26 4.44 -1.87 -2.31
N ALA A 27 5.16 -0.95 -2.97
CA ALA A 27 5.89 0.13 -2.30
C ALA A 27 4.95 1.08 -1.55
N THR A 28 3.76 1.38 -2.07
CA THR A 28 2.78 2.22 -1.39
C THR A 28 2.24 1.58 -0.13
N ILE A 29 1.92 0.29 -0.17
CA ILE A 29 1.48 -0.46 1.01
C ILE A 29 2.62 -0.48 2.06
N TRP A 30 3.87 -0.62 1.62
CA TRP A 30 5.03 -0.56 2.51
C TRP A 30 5.21 0.82 3.14
N LEU A 31 5.08 1.91 2.38
CA LEU A 31 5.17 3.28 2.90
C LEU A 31 4.04 3.60 3.88
N ALA A 32 2.82 3.10 3.61
CA ALA A 32 1.72 3.21 4.56
C ALA A 32 2.01 2.43 5.85
N TYR A 33 2.64 1.25 5.76
CA TYR A 33 3.04 0.48 6.92
C TYR A 33 4.07 1.24 7.77
N ASP A 34 5.08 1.81 7.13
CA ASP A 34 6.10 2.61 7.81
C ASP A 34 5.46 3.79 8.56
N ALA A 35 4.52 4.49 7.90
CA ALA A 35 3.76 5.59 8.49
C ALA A 35 2.88 5.21 9.70
N LEU A 36 2.51 3.92 9.88
CA LEU A 36 1.78 3.47 11.07
C LEU A 36 2.63 3.56 12.34
N PHE A 37 3.93 3.35 12.20
CA PHE A 37 4.86 3.15 13.32
C PHE A 37 5.93 4.24 13.42
N ASP A 38 6.08 5.05 12.37
CA ASP A 38 6.90 6.25 12.42
C ASP A 38 6.24 7.32 13.31
N MET A 39 6.90 7.62 14.42
CA MET A 39 6.45 8.57 15.44
C MET A 39 6.98 9.98 15.19
N GLU A 40 7.94 10.17 14.27
CA GLU A 40 8.56 11.47 14.01
C GLU A 40 7.76 12.32 13.02
N ASP A 41 7.14 11.70 12.01
CA ASP A 41 6.46 12.41 10.90
C ASP A 41 4.94 12.14 10.77
N GLY A 42 4.38 11.20 11.54
CA GLY A 42 2.98 10.76 11.38
C GLY A 42 1.96 11.54 12.22
N SER A 43 1.08 12.32 11.58
CA SER A 43 -0.15 12.82 12.23
C SER A 43 -1.09 11.65 12.59
N GLU A 44 -1.95 11.83 13.59
CA GLU A 44 -2.96 10.81 13.95
C GLU A 44 -3.86 10.47 12.76
N GLN A 45 -4.21 11.48 11.96
CA GLN A 45 -4.94 11.32 10.71
C GLN A 45 -4.14 10.52 9.67
N GLY A 46 -2.85 10.80 9.51
CA GLY A 46 -1.98 10.06 8.60
C GLY A 46 -1.90 8.57 8.95
N ARG A 47 -1.80 8.25 10.24
CA ARG A 47 -1.85 6.86 10.74
C ARG A 47 -3.21 6.19 10.50
N ALA A 48 -4.30 6.92 10.69
CA ALA A 48 -5.64 6.41 10.40
C ALA A 48 -5.81 6.10 8.90
N ASN A 49 -5.39 7.02 8.03
CA ASN A 49 -5.43 6.85 6.58
C ASN A 49 -4.57 5.66 6.12
N ALA A 50 -3.34 5.54 6.66
CA ALA A 50 -2.47 4.41 6.38
C ALA A 50 -3.11 3.06 6.78
N ARG A 51 -3.77 3.02 7.95
CA ARG A 51 -4.47 1.83 8.42
C ARG A 51 -5.62 1.43 7.50
N GLU A 52 -6.42 2.38 7.06
CA GLU A 52 -7.52 2.12 6.14
C GLU A 52 -7.02 1.69 4.75
N LEU A 53 -5.93 2.28 4.24
CA LEU A 53 -5.30 1.86 3.00
C LEU A 53 -4.83 0.40 3.07
N ILE A 54 -4.11 0.03 4.13
CA ILE A 54 -3.63 -1.34 4.33
C ILE A 54 -4.81 -2.31 4.44
N ARG A 55 -5.84 -1.96 5.23
CA ARG A 55 -7.06 -2.77 5.37
C ARG A 55 -7.75 -3.00 4.03
N ALA A 56 -7.89 -1.96 3.20
CA ALA A 56 -8.51 -2.05 1.89
C ALA A 56 -7.70 -2.99 0.97
N CYS A 57 -6.38 -2.88 0.95
CA CYS A 57 -5.51 -3.75 0.16
C CYS A 57 -5.61 -5.22 0.62
N MET A 58 -5.57 -5.48 1.93
CA MET A 58 -5.74 -6.84 2.47
C MET A 58 -7.11 -7.44 2.12
N ALA A 59 -8.17 -6.62 2.09
CA ALA A 59 -9.49 -7.07 1.66
C ALA A 59 -9.51 -7.51 0.18
N VAL A 60 -8.80 -6.79 -0.70
CA VAL A 60 -8.63 -7.18 -2.11
C VAL A 60 -7.87 -8.49 -2.23
N PHE A 61 -6.73 -8.63 -1.54
CA PHE A 61 -5.93 -9.87 -1.55
C PHE A 61 -6.71 -11.07 -1.00
N ARG A 62 -7.51 -10.86 0.05
CA ARG A 62 -8.39 -11.89 0.61
C ARG A 62 -9.47 -12.29 -0.38
N ALA A 63 -10.10 -11.33 -1.06
CA ALA A 63 -11.13 -11.62 -2.06
C ALA A 63 -10.56 -12.41 -3.25
N ALA A 64 -9.31 -12.15 -3.62
CA ALA A 64 -8.57 -12.93 -4.63
C ALA A 64 -8.06 -14.28 -4.11
N ARG A 65 -8.29 -14.61 -2.83
CA ARG A 65 -7.81 -15.83 -2.17
C ARG A 65 -6.29 -15.99 -2.26
N PHE A 66 -5.55 -14.89 -2.18
CA PHE A 66 -4.09 -14.93 -2.19
C PHE A 66 -3.56 -15.80 -1.04
N PRO A 67 -2.78 -16.87 -1.32
CA PRO A 67 -2.45 -17.88 -0.31
C PRO A 67 -1.70 -17.35 0.92
N LYS A 68 -0.92 -16.27 0.76
CA LYS A 68 -0.09 -15.71 1.83
C LYS A 68 -0.71 -14.50 2.52
N VAL A 69 -2.00 -14.20 2.31
CA VAL A 69 -2.65 -13.01 2.90
C VAL A 69 -2.53 -12.96 4.43
N GLY A 70 -2.68 -14.09 5.12
CA GLY A 70 -2.53 -14.15 6.59
C GLY A 70 -1.11 -13.86 7.08
N TYR A 71 -0.08 -14.14 6.26
CA TYR A 71 1.31 -13.76 6.58
C TYR A 71 1.50 -12.25 6.48
N LEU A 72 0.96 -11.63 5.42
CA LEU A 72 0.98 -10.17 5.25
C LEU A 72 0.25 -9.48 6.41
N GLU A 73 -0.95 -9.94 6.78
CA GLU A 73 -1.70 -9.39 7.91
C GLU A 73 -0.92 -9.49 9.23
N THR A 74 -0.23 -10.60 9.47
CA THR A 74 0.59 -10.78 10.68
C THR A 74 1.77 -9.81 10.74
N TRP A 75 2.42 -9.54 9.60
CA TRP A 75 3.55 -8.61 9.54
C TRP A 75 3.10 -7.16 9.63
N LEU A 76 2.03 -6.80 8.93
CA LEU A 76 1.55 -5.41 8.88
C LEU A 76 0.84 -4.97 10.18
N ASP A 77 0.49 -5.91 11.05
CA ASP A 77 -0.09 -5.64 12.39
C ASP A 77 0.97 -5.37 13.48
N ARG A 78 2.26 -5.61 13.19
CA ARG A 78 3.34 -5.49 14.19
C ARG A 78 4.40 -4.49 13.76
N PRO A 79 4.95 -3.68 14.68
CA PRO A 79 6.11 -2.83 14.37
C PRO A 79 7.36 -3.68 14.07
N GLY A 80 8.24 -3.16 13.20
CA GLY A 80 9.55 -3.74 12.93
C GLY A 80 9.55 -4.92 11.94
N ALA A 81 8.60 -4.95 11.01
CA ALA A 81 8.62 -5.92 9.92
C ALA A 81 9.83 -5.66 9.01
N ASP A 82 10.44 -6.74 8.52
CA ASP A 82 11.62 -6.64 7.64
C ASP A 82 11.17 -6.41 6.19
N VAL A 83 11.49 -5.24 5.62
CA VAL A 83 11.18 -4.89 4.23
C VAL A 83 11.64 -5.95 3.23
N CYS A 84 12.79 -6.58 3.48
CA CYS A 84 13.35 -7.60 2.58
C CYS A 84 12.49 -8.88 2.56
N ARG A 85 11.64 -9.08 3.58
CA ARG A 85 10.72 -10.22 3.69
C ARG A 85 9.30 -9.85 3.25
N VAL A 86 8.87 -8.64 3.57
CA VAL A 86 7.48 -8.19 3.32
C VAL A 86 7.29 -7.78 1.87
N LEU A 87 8.22 -6.98 1.31
CA LEU A 87 8.05 -6.36 -0.01
C LEU A 87 7.91 -7.39 -1.15
N PRO A 88 8.68 -8.49 -1.20
CA PRO A 88 8.48 -9.52 -2.23
C PRO A 88 7.09 -10.17 -2.16
N VAL A 89 6.58 -10.41 -0.94
CA VAL A 89 5.25 -11.01 -0.76
C VAL A 89 4.14 -10.02 -1.10
N LEU A 90 4.34 -8.72 -0.84
CA LEU A 90 3.43 -7.67 -1.32
C LEU A 90 3.43 -7.59 -2.84
N ALA A 91 4.59 -7.64 -3.49
CA ALA A 91 4.68 -7.65 -4.95
C ALA A 91 3.95 -8.86 -5.56
N GLU A 92 4.15 -10.06 -5.02
CA GLU A 92 3.40 -11.26 -5.42
C GLU A 92 1.88 -11.08 -5.22
N ALA A 93 1.45 -10.45 -4.12
CA ALA A 93 0.04 -10.22 -3.85
C ALA A 93 -0.58 -9.21 -4.82
N CYS A 94 0.17 -8.16 -5.17
CA CYS A 94 -0.24 -7.15 -6.14
C CYS A 94 -0.35 -7.73 -7.56
N ASP A 95 0.57 -8.62 -7.95
CA ASP A 95 0.56 -9.32 -9.24
C ASP A 95 -0.62 -10.32 -9.33
N ALA A 96 -1.00 -10.93 -8.21
CA ALA A 96 -2.08 -11.90 -8.14
C ALA A 96 -3.50 -11.29 -8.22
N VAL A 97 -3.64 -9.96 -8.34
CA VAL A 97 -4.94 -9.27 -8.36
C VAL A 97 -5.08 -8.33 -9.55
N ASP A 98 -6.32 -8.02 -9.90
CA ASP A 98 -6.61 -6.98 -10.89
C ASP A 98 -6.09 -5.62 -10.39
N SER A 99 -5.16 -5.05 -11.16
CA SER A 99 -4.45 -3.81 -10.80
C SER A 99 -5.39 -2.60 -10.74
N MET A 100 -6.40 -2.52 -11.60
CA MET A 100 -7.39 -1.45 -11.55
C MET A 100 -8.22 -1.55 -10.26
N ARG A 101 -8.68 -2.75 -9.92
CA ARG A 101 -9.45 -2.96 -8.69
C ARG A 101 -8.64 -2.64 -7.42
N LEU A 102 -7.35 -2.97 -7.42
CA LEU A 102 -6.45 -2.62 -6.33
C LEU A 102 -6.31 -1.09 -6.21
N MET A 103 -6.01 -0.41 -7.32
CA MET A 103 -5.84 1.04 -7.36
C MET A 103 -7.13 1.80 -6.99
N GLU A 104 -8.30 1.34 -7.42
CA GLU A 104 -9.60 1.91 -7.02
C GLU A 104 -9.83 1.78 -5.51
N SER A 105 -9.47 0.62 -4.94
CA SER A 105 -9.59 0.38 -3.50
C SER A 105 -8.67 1.30 -2.70
N MET A 106 -7.42 1.45 -3.15
CA MET A 106 -6.44 2.37 -2.56
C MET A 106 -6.91 3.82 -2.63
N ASN A 107 -7.32 4.28 -3.81
CA ASN A 107 -7.81 5.65 -4.01
C ASN A 107 -9.06 5.95 -3.18
N ARG A 108 -9.97 4.98 -3.02
CA ARG A 108 -11.15 5.15 -2.16
C ARG A 108 -10.75 5.32 -0.70
N ALA A 109 -9.82 4.51 -0.21
CA ALA A 109 -9.32 4.61 1.16
C ALA A 109 -8.60 5.95 1.44
N MET A 110 -8.09 6.62 0.40
CA MET A 110 -7.45 7.93 0.49
C MET A 110 -8.39 9.12 0.28
N ARG A 111 -9.58 8.92 -0.31
CA ARG A 111 -10.48 10.00 -0.77
C ARG A 111 -11.47 10.54 0.27
N ASP A 112 -11.59 9.90 1.43
CA ASP A 112 -12.46 10.40 2.50
C ASP A 112 -11.98 11.75 3.11
N ASP A 113 -10.91 12.34 2.57
CA ASP A 113 -10.35 13.65 2.95
C ASP A 113 -10.85 14.85 2.11
N ASP A 114 -11.35 14.65 0.87
CA ASP A 114 -11.70 15.79 -0.02
C ASP A 114 -13.14 16.31 0.17
N SER A 115 -13.95 15.68 1.03
CA SER A 115 -15.38 16.01 1.18
C SER A 115 -15.70 16.85 2.43
N ALA A 116 -14.68 17.32 3.16
CA ALA A 116 -14.82 18.01 4.45
C ALA A 116 -14.30 19.46 4.46
N THR A 117 -14.29 20.15 3.31
CA THR A 117 -14.08 21.60 3.20
C THR A 117 -15.29 22.32 2.63
#